data_AF-A0A1X1R4Z4-F1
#
_entry.id   AF-A0A1X1R4Z4-F1
#
_cell.length_a   1.000
_cell.length_b   1.000
_cell.length_c   1.000
_cell.angle_alpha   90.00
_cell.angle_beta   90.00
_cell.angle_gamma   90.00
#
_symmetry.space_group_name_H-M   'P 1'
#
loop_
_entity.id
_entity.type
_entity.pdbx_description
1 polymer ?
#
loop_
_entity_poly.entity_id
_entity_poly.type
_entity_poly.pdbx_seq_one_letter_code
_entity_poly.pdbx_strand_id
1 'polypeptide(L)' 'MAAIAGGPLFLTDADVDGLAVDFLNSPFADDISPDWSLDRRLDGFLRHRCLVPLIDDVSAYDLVRDRVMSYLGAVHGRG' A
#
# COMPACT_ATOMS: atom_id res chain seq x y z
N MET A 1 -18.53 -8.58 -8.92
CA MET A 1 -19.19 -7.35 -8.44
C MET A 1 -19.07 -7.34 -6.92
N ALA A 2 -18.07 -6.68 -6.36
CA ALA A 2 -17.91 -6.56 -4.90
C ALA A 2 -18.17 -5.10 -4.51
N ALA A 3 -19.23 -4.89 -3.74
CA ALA A 3 -19.54 -3.61 -3.13
C ALA A 3 -18.56 -3.37 -1.97
N ILE A 4 -17.81 -2.28 -2.03
CA ILE A 4 -17.03 -1.78 -0.89
C ILE A 4 -17.98 -1.09 0.10
N ALA A 5 -18.78 -1.88 0.83
CA ALA A 5 -19.49 -1.38 2.00
C ALA A 5 -18.49 -1.34 3.16
N GLY A 6 -18.36 -0.18 3.81
CA GLY A 6 -17.42 0.11 4.89
C GLY A 6 -17.61 -0.73 6.16
N GLY A 7 -17.27 -2.02 6.06
CA GLY A 7 -16.89 -2.87 7.18
C GLY A 7 -15.37 -3.10 7.17
N PRO A 8 -14.82 -3.78 8.20
CA PRO A 8 -13.41 -4.11 8.26
C PRO A 8 -13.03 -4.77 6.95
N LEU A 9 -12.09 -4.16 6.22
CA LEU A 9 -11.55 -4.76 5.02
C LEU A 9 -10.74 -5.96 5.48
N PHE A 10 -11.36 -7.15 5.48
CA PHE A 10 -10.68 -8.41 5.66
C PHE A 10 -9.81 -8.65 4.42
N LEU A 11 -8.70 -7.93 4.33
CA LEU A 11 -7.68 -8.12 3.31
C LEU A 11 -7.03 -9.47 3.60
N THR A 12 -7.06 -10.35 2.63
CA THR A 12 -6.25 -11.56 2.69
C THR A 12 -4.80 -11.21 2.38
N ASP A 13 -3.86 -12.08 2.76
CA ASP A 13 -2.44 -11.92 2.43
C ASP A 13 -2.24 -11.66 0.92
N ALA A 14 -3.01 -12.32 0.06
CA ALA A 14 -2.98 -12.10 -1.39
C ALA A 14 -3.47 -10.71 -1.82
N ASP A 15 -4.46 -10.14 -1.13
CA ASP A 15 -4.92 -8.76 -1.38
C ASP A 15 -3.85 -7.74 -0.97
N VAL A 16 -3.21 -7.97 0.18
CA VAL A 16 -2.09 -7.15 0.67
C VAL A 16 -0.90 -7.23 -0.30
N ASP A 17 -0.60 -8.42 -0.80
CA ASP A 17 0.45 -8.67 -1.79
C ASP A 17 0.18 -7.93 -3.10
N GLY A 18 -1.04 -8.08 -3.61
CA GLY A 18 -1.49 -7.40 -4.83
C GLY A 18 -1.42 -5.89 -4.69
N LEU A 19 -1.84 -5.34 -3.55
CA LEU A 19 -1.75 -3.90 -3.25
C LEU A 19 -0.30 -3.41 -3.19
N ALA A 20 0.58 -4.17 -2.55
CA ALA A 20 1.99 -3.81 -2.44
C ALA A 20 2.68 -3.81 -3.81
N VAL A 21 2.45 -4.84 -4.64
CA VAL A 21 2.99 -4.91 -6.00
C VAL A 21 2.43 -3.80 -6.87
N ASP A 22 1.14 -3.51 -6.78
CA ASP A 22 0.51 -2.44 -7.54
C ASP A 22 1.06 -1.06 -7.15
N PHE A 23 1.24 -0.81 -5.84
CA PHE A 23 1.92 0.39 -5.35
C PHE A 23 3.32 0.54 -5.95
N LEU A 24 4.13 -0.53 -5.95
CA LEU A 24 5.48 -0.53 -6.49
C LEU A 24 5.55 -0.30 -8.01
N ASN A 25 4.51 -0.66 -8.75
CA ASN A 25 4.39 -0.40 -10.20
C ASN A 25 3.71 0.93 -10.51
N SER A 26 3.25 1.64 -9.48
CA SER A 26 2.54 2.90 -9.61
C SER A 26 3.53 4.08 -9.58
N PRO A 27 3.21 5.22 -10.21
CA PRO A 27 4.05 6.43 -10.11
C PRO A 27 4.26 6.94 -8.68
N PHE A 28 3.48 6.46 -7.71
CA PHE A 28 3.69 6.78 -6.29
C PHE A 28 4.93 6.10 -5.69
N ALA A 29 5.36 4.96 -6.23
CA ALA A 29 6.60 4.29 -5.80
C ALA A 29 7.82 4.78 -6.58
N ASP A 30 7.62 5.38 -7.76
CA ASP A 30 8.69 5.97 -8.54
C ASP A 30 9.37 7.13 -7.78
N ASP A 31 10.67 7.33 -8.01
CA ASP A 31 11.55 8.24 -7.25
C ASP A 31 11.23 9.74 -7.47
N ILE A 32 10.09 10.05 -8.08
CA ILE A 32 9.66 11.39 -8.45
C ILE A 32 9.32 12.32 -7.27
N SER A 33 9.43 11.87 -6.02
CA SER A 33 9.20 12.72 -4.85
C SER A 33 10.17 12.44 -3.70
N PRO A 34 11.45 12.86 -3.81
CA PRO A 34 12.45 12.70 -2.76
C PRO A 34 12.06 13.34 -1.41
N ASP A 35 11.08 14.25 -1.41
CA ASP A 35 10.59 14.96 -0.24
C ASP A 35 9.51 14.17 0.55
N TRP A 36 8.90 13.14 -0.06
CA TRP A 36 7.78 12.41 0.56
C TRP A 36 8.23 11.08 1.13
N SER A 37 8.03 10.90 2.45
CA SER A 37 8.17 9.61 3.14
C SER A 37 7.26 8.54 2.52
N LEU A 38 7.69 7.27 2.59
CA LEU A 38 6.92 6.11 2.08
C LEU A 38 5.47 6.12 2.56
N ASP A 39 5.25 6.43 3.83
CA ASP A 39 3.93 6.52 4.46
C ASP A 39 3.01 7.53 3.75
N ARG A 40 3.55 8.70 3.40
CA ARG A 40 2.81 9.75 2.68
C ARG A 40 2.53 9.37 1.23
N ARG A 41 3.44 8.64 0.59
CA ARG A 41 3.24 8.11 -0.77
C ARG A 41 2.15 7.03 -0.76
N LEU A 42 2.14 6.18 0.26
CA LEU A 42 1.14 5.12 0.43
C LEU A 42 -0.25 5.71 0.72
N ASP A 43 -0.37 6.71 1.59
CA ASP A 43 -1.63 7.45 1.82
C ASP A 43 -2.17 8.03 0.51
N GLY A 44 -1.32 8.70 -0.27
CA GLY A 44 -1.70 9.26 -1.57
C GLY A 44 -2.22 8.20 -2.56
N PHE A 45 -1.55 7.05 -2.62
CA PHE A 45 -1.98 5.92 -3.46
C PHE A 45 -3.32 5.33 -3.02
N LEU A 46 -3.51 5.10 -1.72
CA LEU A 46 -4.75 4.56 -1.17
C LEU A 46 -5.92 5.52 -1.37
N ARG A 47 -5.69 6.84 -1.22
CA ARG A 47 -6.69 7.88 -1.52
C ARG A 47 -7.04 7.91 -2.99
N HIS A 48 -6.05 7.77 -3.88
CA HIS A 48 -6.29 7.72 -5.32
C HIS A 48 -7.12 6.50 -5.73
N ARG A 49 -6.94 5.36 -5.05
CA ARG A 49 -7.72 4.12 -5.24
C ARG A 49 -9.10 4.14 -4.55
N CYS A 50 -9.47 5.23 -3.88
CA CYS A 50 -10.69 5.34 -3.06
C CYS A 50 -10.76 4.30 -1.92
N LEU A 51 -9.61 3.82 -1.45
CA LEU A 51 -9.46 2.89 -0.33
C LEU A 51 -9.34 3.64 1.01
N VAL A 52 -10.13 4.71 1.18
CA VAL A 52 -10.12 5.53 2.40
C VAL A 52 -10.44 4.72 3.67
N PRO A 53 -11.35 3.72 3.66
CA PRO A 53 -11.58 2.87 4.83
C PRO A 53 -10.34 2.06 5.26
N LEU A 54 -9.42 1.77 4.34
CA LEU A 54 -8.17 1.08 4.62
C LEU A 54 -7.18 1.98 5.37
N ILE A 55 -7.23 3.29 5.09
CA ILE A 55 -6.39 4.30 5.76
C ILE A 55 -6.86 4.51 7.20
N ASP A 56 -8.18 4.42 7.44
CA ASP A 56 -8.77 4.54 8.77
C ASP A 56 -8.49 3.30 9.63
N ASP A 57 -8.38 2.12 9.00
CA ASP A 57 -7.97 0.87 9.66
C ASP A 57 -6.45 0.78 9.80
N VAL A 58 -5.96 1.19 10.98
CA VAL A 58 -4.53 1.17 11.33
C VAL A 58 -3.90 -0.22 11.16
N SER A 59 -4.65 -1.31 11.39
CA SER A 59 -4.12 -2.67 11.25
C SER A 59 -3.95 -3.07 9.79
N ALA A 60 -4.95 -2.77 8.96
CA ALA A 60 -4.89 -3.05 7.53
C ALA A 60 -3.81 -2.19 6.85
N TYR A 61 -3.71 -0.93 7.25
CA TYR A 61 -2.67 -0.02 6.77
C TYR A 61 -1.26 -0.51 7.12
N ASP A 62 -1.03 -0.94 8.36
CA ASP A 62 0.28 -1.43 8.80
C ASP A 62 0.70 -2.70 8.05
N LEU A 63 -0.24 -3.63 7.77
CA LEU A 63 0.02 -4.83 6.97
C LEU A 63 0.48 -4.48 5.53
N VAL A 64 -0.21 -3.56 4.86
CA VAL A 64 0.18 -3.12 3.50
C VAL A 64 1.53 -2.42 3.53
N ARG A 65 1.75 -1.56 4.53
CA ARG A 65 3.02 -0.86 4.72
C ARG A 65 4.19 -1.82 4.95
N ASP A 66 4.03 -2.79 5.85
CA ASP A 66 5.05 -3.81 6.13
C ASP A 66 5.36 -4.63 4.88
N ARG A 67 4.33 -5.04 4.12
CA ARG A 67 4.52 -5.78 2.88
C ARG A 67 5.30 -4.99 1.84
N VAL A 68 4.98 -3.70 1.66
CA VAL A 68 5.73 -2.81 0.77
C VAL A 68 7.19 -2.68 1.23
N MET A 69 7.45 -2.47 2.52
CA MET A 69 8.80 -2.40 3.07
C MET A 69 9.57 -3.72 2.87
N SER A 70 8.92 -4.87 3.03
CA SER A 70 9.49 -6.20 2.78
C SER A 70 9.94 -6.35 1.32
N TYR A 71 9.10 -5.94 0.37
CA TYR A 71 9.45 -5.95 -1.05
C TYR A 71 10.57 -4.98 -1.40
N LEU A 72 10.54 -3.77 -0.86
CA LEU A 72 11.64 -2.80 -1.03
C LEU A 72 12.94 -3.37 -0.45
N GLY A 73 12.92 -3.97 0.73
CA GLY A 73 14.07 -4.64 1.33
C GLY A 73 14.60 -5.81 0.47
N ALA A 74 13.72 -6.59 -0.13
CA ALA A 74 14.10 -7.68 -1.05
C ALA A 74 14.72 -7.15 -2.36
N VAL A 75 14.24 -6.00 -2.86
CA VAL A 75 14.80 -5.34 -4.05
C VAL A 75 16.18 -4.74 -3.76
N HIS A 76 16.35 -4.08 -2.61
CA HIS A 76 17.60 -3.41 -2.23
C HIS A 76 18.63 -4.34 -1.56
N GLY A 77 18.20 -5.50 -1.03
CA GLY A 77 19.05 -6.51 -0.39
C GLY A 77 19.75 -7.47 -1.35
N ARG A 78 19.58 -7.31 -2.67
CA ARG A 78 20.43 -7.96 -3.68
C ARG A 78 21.60 -7.04 -4.03
N GLY A 79 22.54 -6.88 -3.10
CA GLY A 79 23.83 -6.21 -3.28
C GLY A 79 24.96 -7.08 -2.76
#